data_AF-A0A251RYU7-F1
#
_entry.id   AF-A0A251RYU7-F1
#
_cell.length_a   1.000
_cell.length_b   1.000
_cell.length_c   1.000
_cell.angle_alpha   90.00
_cell.angle_beta   90.00
_cell.angle_gamma   90.00
#
_symmetry.space_group_name_H-M   'P 1'
#
loop_
_entity.id
_entity.type
_entity.pdbx_description
1 polymer ?
#
loop_
_entity_poly.entity_id
_entity_poly.type
_entity_poly.pdbx_seq_one_letter_code
_entity_poly.pdbx_strand_id
1 'polypeptide(L)'
;MVLSQKLHEAFKGTVERITNPRTVSAFKEKGVLSVNEFVIAGDNLVSKCPTWSWESGDPNKRKSYLPADKQFLITRNVPCLRRVASIQEEYEAAGGEILLDDEDNDGWLATHGQPKDTKGDEDEDVPSMETLEISKKNTIQSIPSYFGTEEDDDIPDMEEFEEPDNLIEADPATLQPTYLVAHEPDDDNILRTRTYDVSITYDKYYQTPRVWLTGYDESRMLLEPELVLEDVSQDHARKTVTIEDHPHLSGKHASVHPCKHAAVMKKLIEPLIAAGLEPQVDKYLFLFLKFVATVIPTIEYDYTMDFDLGSSST
;
A
#
# COMPACT_ATOMS: atom_id res chain seq x y z
N MET A 1 0.51 -25.77 2.18
CA MET A 1 1.20 -24.47 2.41
C MET A 1 1.08 -23.98 3.86
N VAL A 2 -0.13 -23.95 4.45
CA VAL A 2 -0.38 -23.45 5.82
C VAL A 2 0.51 -24.07 6.92
N LEU A 3 0.77 -25.38 6.88
CA LEU A 3 1.57 -26.05 7.90
C LEU A 3 3.05 -25.62 7.87
N SER A 4 3.59 -25.37 6.67
CA SER A 4 4.98 -24.91 6.48
C SER A 4 5.15 -23.45 6.95
N GLN A 5 4.16 -22.60 6.67
CA GLN A 5 4.16 -21.20 7.09
C GLN A 5 4.10 -21.07 8.62
N LYS A 6 3.23 -21.84 9.28
CA LYS A 6 3.17 -21.88 10.76
C LYS A 6 4.47 -22.39 11.40
N LEU A 7 5.12 -23.39 10.78
CA LEU A 7 6.43 -23.89 11.22
C LEU A 7 7.52 -22.82 11.05
N HIS A 8 7.53 -22.12 9.92
CA HIS A 8 8.45 -21.02 9.64
C HIS A 8 8.26 -19.86 10.61
N GLU A 9 7.02 -19.46 10.89
CA GLU A 9 6.71 -18.41 11.88
C GLU A 9 7.12 -18.80 13.30
N ALA A 10 6.85 -20.04 13.72
CA ALA A 10 7.26 -20.54 15.03
C ALA A 10 8.79 -20.59 15.17
N PHE A 11 9.48 -21.04 14.10
CA PHE A 11 10.94 -21.05 14.04
C PHE A 11 11.50 -19.63 14.08
N LYS A 12 10.98 -18.74 13.24
CA LYS A 12 11.35 -17.31 13.19
C LYS A 12 11.18 -16.66 14.56
N GLY A 13 10.03 -16.82 15.22
CA GLY A 13 9.78 -16.27 16.54
C GLY A 13 10.77 -16.78 17.61
N THR A 14 11.23 -18.03 17.48
CA THR A 14 12.25 -18.61 18.35
C THR A 14 13.63 -18.01 18.08
N VAL A 15 14.02 -17.91 16.81
CA VAL A 15 15.29 -17.28 16.40
C VAL A 15 15.33 -15.81 16.81
N GLU A 16 14.23 -15.08 16.67
CA GLU A 16 14.12 -13.67 17.07
C GLU A 16 14.30 -13.47 18.58
N ARG A 17 13.92 -14.44 19.42
CA ARG A 17 14.11 -14.36 20.87
C ARG A 17 15.55 -14.63 21.31
N ILE A 18 16.32 -15.39 20.53
CA ILE A 18 17.65 -15.87 20.91
C ILE A 18 18.76 -15.00 20.32
N THR A 19 18.55 -14.45 19.12
CA THR A 19 19.57 -13.67 18.41
C THR A 19 19.59 -12.21 18.89
N ASN A 20 20.76 -11.60 18.98
CA ASN A 20 20.84 -10.15 19.18
C ASN A 20 20.62 -9.41 17.85
N PRO A 21 20.04 -8.19 17.86
CA PRO A 21 19.95 -7.37 16.66
C PRO A 21 21.33 -7.02 16.09
N ARG A 22 21.42 -6.85 14.78
CA ARG A 22 22.65 -6.36 14.13
C ARG A 22 22.91 -4.92 14.54
N THR A 23 24.18 -4.58 14.75
CA THR A 23 24.63 -3.23 15.14
C THR A 23 25.49 -2.55 14.08
N VAL A 24 26.06 -3.31 13.13
CA VAL A 24 26.92 -2.79 12.06
C VAL A 24 26.10 -2.54 10.80
N SER A 25 26.33 -1.41 10.13
CA SER A 25 25.65 -1.09 8.87
C SER A 25 26.00 -2.09 7.76
N ALA A 26 25.00 -2.54 7.00
CA ALA A 26 25.19 -3.39 5.83
C ALA A 26 24.19 -3.05 4.71
N PHE A 27 23.64 -1.83 4.71
CA PHE A 27 22.58 -1.46 3.78
C PHE A 27 23.10 -1.34 2.34
N LYS A 28 24.32 -0.80 2.12
CA LYS A 28 24.91 -0.69 0.77
C LYS A 28 25.26 -2.06 0.18
N GLU A 29 25.82 -2.96 0.99
CA GLU A 29 26.31 -4.26 0.50
C GLU A 29 25.21 -5.32 0.37
N LYS A 30 24.25 -5.31 1.29
CA LYS A 30 23.27 -6.39 1.46
C LYS A 30 21.82 -5.91 1.42
N GLY A 31 21.56 -4.60 1.32
CA GLY A 31 20.20 -4.06 1.29
C GLY A 31 19.44 -4.19 2.61
N VAL A 32 20.11 -4.44 3.73
CA VAL A 32 19.50 -4.72 5.04
C VAL A 32 19.73 -3.59 6.06
N LEU A 33 18.81 -3.41 7.00
CA LEU A 33 18.88 -2.44 8.09
C LEU A 33 19.16 -3.09 9.44
N SER A 34 19.91 -2.41 10.28
CA SER A 34 19.90 -2.63 11.73
C SER A 34 18.68 -1.95 12.36
N VAL A 35 18.41 -2.26 13.63
CA VAL A 35 17.30 -1.63 14.37
C VAL A 35 17.50 -0.11 14.49
N ASN A 36 18.72 0.34 14.80
CA ASN A 36 19.02 1.77 14.90
C ASN A 36 18.85 2.46 13.55
N GLU A 37 19.28 1.83 12.46
CA GLU A 37 19.11 2.38 11.12
C GLU A 37 17.63 2.44 10.70
N PHE A 38 16.81 1.46 11.08
CA PHE A 38 15.37 1.51 10.89
C PHE A 38 14.72 2.69 11.63
N VAL A 39 15.12 2.94 12.88
CA VAL A 39 14.63 4.08 13.65
C VAL A 39 15.06 5.40 13.00
N ILE A 40 16.32 5.52 12.56
CA ILE A 40 16.84 6.72 11.87
C ILE A 40 16.05 6.97 10.57
N ALA A 41 15.83 5.94 9.76
CA ALA A 41 15.08 6.06 8.52
C ALA A 41 13.60 6.39 8.76
N GLY A 42 12.99 5.82 9.81
CA GLY A 42 11.62 6.14 10.22
C GLY A 42 11.47 7.56 10.72
N ASP A 43 12.43 8.07 11.50
CA ASP A 43 12.45 9.46 11.95
C ASP A 43 12.54 10.43 10.75
N ASN A 44 13.34 10.09 9.74
CA ASN A 44 13.42 10.88 8.51
C ASN A 44 12.09 10.85 7.73
N LEU A 45 11.46 9.67 7.60
CA LEU A 45 10.16 9.51 6.95
C LEU A 45 9.09 10.38 7.62
N VAL A 46 8.93 10.29 8.93
CA VAL A 46 7.94 11.11 9.68
C VAL A 46 8.24 12.61 9.56
N SER A 47 9.52 12.99 9.54
CA SER A 47 9.93 14.39 9.39
C SER A 47 9.59 14.98 8.02
N LYS A 48 9.73 14.18 6.95
CA LYS A 48 9.51 14.62 5.56
C LYS A 48 8.09 14.43 5.06
N CYS A 49 7.43 13.36 5.50
CA CYS A 49 6.06 13.01 5.13
C CYS A 49 5.23 12.95 6.42
N PRO A 50 4.62 14.08 6.86
CA PRO A 50 3.88 14.16 8.13
C PRO A 50 2.61 13.31 8.19
N THR A 51 2.22 12.70 7.07
CA THR A 51 1.17 11.67 7.00
C THR A 51 1.58 10.38 7.72
N TRP A 52 2.89 10.12 7.82
CA TRP A 52 3.44 9.01 8.58
C TRP A 52 3.65 9.39 10.04
N SER A 53 3.38 8.43 10.93
CA SER A 53 3.61 8.57 12.36
C SER A 53 4.18 7.30 12.97
N TRP A 54 5.01 7.45 14.01
CA TRP A 54 5.42 6.35 14.87
C TRP A 54 4.28 5.92 15.80
N GLU A 55 4.18 4.61 16.01
CA GLU A 55 3.18 4.01 16.89
C GLU A 55 3.82 3.06 17.90
N SER A 56 3.19 2.96 19.07
CA SER A 56 3.62 2.06 20.15
C SER A 56 2.97 0.69 20.09
N GLY A 57 1.81 0.57 19.42
CA GLY A 57 1.01 -0.64 19.34
C GLY A 57 0.53 -1.19 20.69
N ASP A 58 0.08 -2.45 20.65
CA ASP A 58 -0.37 -3.19 21.82
C ASP A 58 0.78 -3.33 22.84
N PRO A 59 0.62 -2.88 24.10
CA PRO A 59 1.67 -2.97 25.12
C PRO A 59 2.24 -4.38 25.30
N ASN A 60 1.40 -5.41 25.14
CA ASN A 60 1.78 -6.82 25.29
C ASN A 60 2.57 -7.38 24.08
N LYS A 61 2.56 -6.68 22.95
CA LYS A 61 3.24 -7.10 21.71
C LYS A 61 4.51 -6.28 21.40
N ARG A 62 4.86 -5.34 22.28
CA ARG A 62 6.06 -4.51 22.13
C ARG A 62 7.32 -5.36 22.10
N LYS A 63 8.22 -5.00 21.19
CA LYS A 63 9.52 -5.62 21.01
C LYS A 63 10.55 -4.82 21.81
N SER A 64 11.24 -5.49 22.72
CA SER A 64 12.21 -4.87 23.64
C SER A 64 13.45 -4.29 22.95
N TYR A 65 13.74 -4.72 21.73
CA TYR A 65 14.87 -4.21 20.95
C TYR A 65 14.57 -2.89 20.25
N LEU A 66 13.31 -2.43 20.22
CA LEU A 66 12.87 -1.14 19.67
C LEU A 66 12.45 -0.20 20.82
N PRO A 67 12.57 1.14 20.66
CA PRO A 67 12.01 2.10 21.61
C PRO A 67 10.50 1.92 21.78
N ALA A 68 9.98 2.12 22.99
CA ALA A 68 8.58 1.84 23.31
C ALA A 68 7.57 2.66 22.50
N ASP A 69 7.98 3.86 22.10
CA ASP A 69 7.25 4.84 21.29
C ASP A 69 7.50 4.70 19.77
N LYS A 70 8.44 3.85 19.35
CA LYS A 70 8.85 3.67 17.96
C LYS A 70 8.86 2.19 17.57
N GLN A 71 7.71 1.55 17.68
CA GLN A 71 7.57 0.12 17.40
C GLN A 71 7.33 -0.14 15.91
N PHE A 72 6.50 0.67 15.28
CA PHE A 72 6.23 0.62 13.84
C PHE A 72 5.77 1.99 13.34
N LEU A 73 5.82 2.19 12.02
CA LEU A 73 5.31 3.38 11.35
C LEU A 73 3.94 3.09 10.77
N ILE A 74 3.05 4.06 10.74
CA ILE A 74 1.75 3.95 10.07
C ILE A 74 1.40 5.25 9.36
N THR A 75 0.78 5.14 8.20
CA THR A 75 0.00 6.20 7.57
C THR A 75 -1.44 5.71 7.47
N ARG A 76 -2.38 6.57 7.83
CA ARG A 76 -3.80 6.21 7.95
C ARG A 76 -4.61 6.85 6.85
N ASN A 77 -5.72 6.21 6.50
CA ASN A 77 -6.69 6.78 5.57
C ASN A 77 -6.07 7.16 4.20
N VAL A 78 -5.27 6.26 3.64
CA VAL A 78 -4.68 6.42 2.32
C VAL A 78 -5.73 6.06 1.26
N PRO A 79 -6.06 6.96 0.32
CA PRO A 79 -7.09 6.67 -0.67
C PRO A 79 -6.62 5.64 -1.71
N CYS A 80 -7.57 4.83 -2.18
CA CYS A 80 -7.41 3.90 -3.29
C CYS A 80 -8.64 4.00 -4.20
N LEU A 81 -8.52 4.85 -5.22
CA LEU A 81 -9.64 5.26 -6.09
C LEU A 81 -9.95 4.26 -7.20
N ARG A 82 -8.99 3.39 -7.53
CA ARG A 82 -9.06 2.45 -8.65
C ARG A 82 -8.50 1.10 -8.23
N ARG A 83 -8.99 0.02 -8.83
CA ARG A 83 -8.41 -1.32 -8.68
C ARG A 83 -7.24 -1.49 -9.64
N VAL A 84 -6.28 -2.33 -9.26
CA VAL A 84 -5.09 -2.61 -10.09
C VAL A 84 -5.48 -3.09 -11.49
N ALA A 85 -6.51 -3.95 -11.58
CA ALA A 85 -6.99 -4.46 -12.87
C ALA A 85 -7.39 -3.34 -13.85
N SER A 86 -7.88 -2.19 -13.37
CA SER A 86 -8.32 -1.08 -14.21
C SER A 86 -7.21 -0.20 -14.75
N ILE A 87 -6.00 -0.29 -14.19
CA ILE A 87 -4.82 0.48 -14.64
C ILE A 87 -3.78 -0.40 -15.33
N GLN A 88 -3.92 -1.73 -15.22
CA GLN A 88 -2.95 -2.69 -15.74
C GLN A 88 -2.72 -2.52 -17.25
N GLU A 89 -3.80 -2.45 -18.04
CA GLU A 89 -3.71 -2.32 -19.50
C GLU A 89 -3.08 -0.97 -19.92
N GLU A 90 -3.41 0.11 -19.21
CA GLU A 90 -2.82 1.44 -19.43
C GLU A 90 -1.32 1.46 -19.06
N TYR A 91 -0.96 0.80 -17.96
CA TYR A 91 0.43 0.68 -17.50
C TYR A 91 1.27 -0.18 -18.43
N GLU A 92 0.73 -1.28 -18.94
CA GLU A 92 1.37 -2.13 -19.95
C GLU A 92 1.54 -1.37 -21.27
N ALA A 93 0.51 -0.64 -21.72
CA ALA A 93 0.53 0.16 -22.95
C ALA A 93 1.49 1.36 -22.88
N ALA A 94 1.70 1.93 -21.68
CA ALA A 94 2.69 2.99 -21.44
C ALA A 94 4.14 2.48 -21.47
N GLY A 95 4.36 1.21 -21.80
CA GLY A 95 5.69 0.59 -21.83
C GLY A 95 6.17 0.26 -20.43
N GLY A 96 5.29 -0.33 -19.62
CA GLY A 96 5.44 -0.64 -18.19
C GLY A 96 6.88 -0.89 -17.75
N GLU A 97 7.22 -0.42 -16.53
CA GLU A 97 8.60 -0.39 -16.06
C GLU A 97 9.36 -1.70 -16.34
N ILE A 98 10.49 -1.55 -17.04
CA ILE A 98 11.27 -2.63 -17.67
C ILE A 98 11.60 -3.75 -16.68
N LEU A 99 11.21 -4.97 -17.05
CA LEU A 99 11.69 -6.22 -16.47
C LEU A 99 13.23 -6.21 -16.50
N LEU A 100 13.86 -6.34 -15.33
CA LEU A 100 15.24 -6.78 -15.28
C LEU A 100 15.26 -8.26 -15.67
N ASP A 101 15.48 -8.55 -16.94
CA ASP A 101 15.91 -9.88 -17.39
C ASP A 101 17.32 -10.12 -16.83
N ASP A 102 17.40 -10.89 -15.75
CA ASP A 102 18.60 -11.67 -15.44
C ASP A 102 18.31 -13.12 -15.84
N GLU A 103 19.29 -13.80 -16.45
CA GLU A 103 19.25 -15.17 -17.00
C GLU A 103 18.77 -16.28 -16.03
N ASP A 104 18.46 -15.93 -14.77
CA ASP A 104 17.98 -16.81 -13.71
C ASP A 104 16.49 -16.61 -13.38
N ASN A 105 15.59 -16.46 -14.37
CA ASN A 105 14.13 -16.66 -14.22
C ASN A 105 13.45 -16.04 -12.97
N ASP A 106 13.99 -14.94 -12.43
CA ASP A 106 13.50 -14.28 -11.20
C ASP A 106 13.07 -12.85 -11.59
N GLY A 107 12.02 -12.76 -12.41
CA GLY A 107 11.41 -11.51 -12.88
C GLY A 107 10.92 -10.64 -11.73
N TRP A 108 11.81 -9.80 -11.22
CA TRP A 108 11.59 -8.86 -10.14
C TRP A 108 11.92 -7.45 -10.63
N LEU A 109 10.92 -6.58 -10.67
CA LEU A 109 10.98 -5.25 -11.28
C LEU A 109 11.85 -4.29 -10.46
N ALA A 110 12.75 -3.56 -11.14
CA ALA A 110 13.48 -2.42 -10.57
C ALA A 110 13.09 -1.13 -11.29
N THR A 111 12.83 -0.09 -10.51
CA THR A 111 12.16 1.16 -10.89
C THR A 111 13.08 2.19 -11.61
N HIS A 112 13.87 1.74 -12.58
CA HIS A 112 14.58 2.67 -13.47
C HIS A 112 15.04 2.01 -14.78
N GLY A 113 14.27 2.20 -15.85
CA GLY A 113 14.71 1.92 -17.23
C GLY A 113 14.88 3.23 -18.00
N GLN A 114 16.03 3.42 -18.65
CA GLN A 114 16.17 4.47 -19.67
C GLN A 114 15.30 4.12 -20.89
N PRO A 115 14.78 5.12 -21.63
CA PRO A 115 14.07 4.87 -22.87
C PRO A 115 14.98 4.13 -23.85
N LYS A 116 14.51 3.00 -24.40
CA LYS A 116 15.23 2.22 -25.41
C LYS A 116 15.32 3.04 -26.70
N ASP A 117 16.54 3.33 -27.14
CA ASP A 117 16.80 3.78 -28.51
C ASP A 117 16.49 2.63 -29.49
N THR A 118 15.36 2.71 -30.17
CA THR A 118 15.03 1.80 -31.27
C THR A 118 15.74 2.28 -32.53
N LYS A 119 16.79 1.57 -32.96
CA LYS A 119 17.34 1.67 -34.32
C LYS A 119 16.91 0.45 -35.15
N GLY A 120 16.14 0.71 -36.22
CA GLY A 120 15.92 -0.05 -37.48
C GLY A 120 15.52 -1.54 -37.36
N ASP A 121 14.51 -2.07 -38.06
CA ASP A 121 14.07 -1.76 -39.42
C ASP A 121 12.56 -2.05 -39.65
N GLU A 122 11.98 -1.17 -40.48
CA GLU A 122 10.98 -1.37 -41.54
C GLU A 122 9.58 -1.97 -41.26
N ASP A 123 8.61 -1.06 -41.38
CA ASP A 123 7.25 -1.21 -41.96
C ASP A 123 6.21 -2.09 -41.26
N GLU A 124 5.35 -1.44 -40.46
CA GLU A 124 3.89 -1.61 -40.58
C GLU A 124 3.12 -0.41 -39.95
N ASP A 125 2.26 0.18 -40.79
CA ASP A 125 1.30 1.28 -40.62
C ASP A 125 1.16 1.97 -39.25
N VAL A 126 1.68 3.20 -39.18
CA VAL A 126 1.18 4.24 -38.26
C VAL A 126 -0.07 4.90 -38.85
N PRO A 127 -1.23 4.92 -38.15
CA PRO A 127 -2.33 5.77 -38.59
C PRO A 127 -1.95 7.23 -38.33
N SER A 128 -1.88 8.00 -39.42
CA SER A 128 -1.64 9.44 -39.42
C SER A 128 -2.68 10.18 -38.59
N MET A 129 -2.20 11.00 -37.66
CA MET A 129 -2.97 12.04 -37.00
C MET A 129 -3.30 13.15 -37.99
N GLU A 130 -4.41 13.02 -38.71
CA GLU A 130 -5.03 14.10 -39.49
C GLU A 130 -6.50 14.26 -39.12
N THR A 131 -6.82 15.49 -38.71
CA THR A 131 -8.12 16.18 -38.83
C THR A 131 -9.37 15.43 -38.32
N LEU A 132 -9.73 15.69 -37.06
CA LEU A 132 -11.10 15.48 -36.58
C LEU A 132 -12.05 16.46 -37.27
N GLU A 133 -12.67 16.02 -38.36
CA GLU A 133 -13.84 16.66 -38.94
C GLU A 133 -15.03 16.53 -37.98
N ILE A 134 -15.49 17.68 -37.47
CA ILE A 134 -16.76 17.81 -36.77
C ILE A 134 -17.88 17.63 -37.80
N SER A 135 -18.39 16.40 -37.91
CA SER A 135 -19.63 16.10 -38.64
C SER A 135 -20.72 15.60 -37.70
N LYS A 136 -21.59 16.57 -37.39
CA LYS A 136 -22.97 16.47 -36.89
C LYS A 136 -23.66 15.13 -37.19
N LYS A 137 -24.07 14.43 -36.12
CA LYS A 137 -25.45 14.00 -35.86
C LYS A 137 -25.48 13.15 -34.59
N ASN A 138 -25.78 13.78 -33.47
CA ASN A 138 -26.65 13.21 -32.45
C ASN A 138 -27.34 14.36 -31.73
N THR A 139 -28.67 14.37 -31.88
CA THR A 139 -29.58 15.35 -31.31
C THR A 139 -29.46 15.33 -29.80
N ILE A 140 -28.96 16.44 -29.24
CA ILE A 140 -29.03 16.73 -27.81
C ILE A 140 -30.52 16.80 -27.46
N GLN A 141 -31.03 15.80 -26.73
CA GLN A 141 -32.35 15.90 -26.11
C GLN A 141 -32.22 16.79 -24.88
N SER A 142 -32.88 17.94 -24.95
CA SER A 142 -33.09 18.88 -23.87
C SER A 142 -33.86 18.22 -22.72
N ILE A 143 -33.34 18.39 -21.51
CA ILE A 143 -33.98 18.05 -20.24
C ILE A 143 -35.35 18.79 -20.18
N PRO A 144 -36.48 18.11 -19.95
CA PRO A 144 -37.73 18.80 -19.69
C PRO A 144 -37.67 19.45 -18.30
N SER A 145 -37.69 20.79 -18.27
CA SER A 145 -38.04 21.56 -17.09
C SER A 145 -39.55 21.39 -16.84
N TYR A 146 -39.92 20.50 -15.92
CA TYR A 146 -41.28 20.45 -15.40
C TYR A 146 -41.34 21.27 -14.11
N PHE A 147 -41.96 22.44 -14.21
CA PHE A 147 -42.30 23.32 -13.09
C PHE A 147 -43.83 23.41 -13.05
N GLY A 148 -44.42 23.06 -11.90
CA GLY A 148 -45.84 23.22 -11.56
C GLY A 148 -46.72 22.04 -11.98
N THR A 149 -47.56 21.43 -11.14
CA THR A 149 -48.28 21.97 -9.97
C THR A 149 -48.85 20.83 -9.11
N GLU A 150 -48.87 21.07 -7.79
CA GLU A 150 -49.92 20.70 -6.83
C GLU A 150 -50.32 19.21 -6.70
N GLU A 151 -49.86 18.57 -5.62
CA GLU A 151 -50.71 17.78 -4.72
C GLU A 151 -50.01 17.70 -3.34
N ASP A 152 -50.76 18.06 -2.30
CA ASP A 152 -50.36 18.10 -0.90
C ASP A 152 -49.94 16.70 -0.41
N ASP A 153 -48.70 16.56 0.05
CA ASP A 153 -48.32 15.53 1.02
C ASP A 153 -47.78 16.23 2.27
N ASP A 154 -48.61 16.23 3.30
CA ASP A 154 -48.36 16.76 4.63
C ASP A 154 -47.02 16.25 5.18
N ILE A 155 -46.12 17.18 5.49
CA ILE A 155 -44.91 16.93 6.27
C ILE A 155 -45.38 16.60 7.70
N PRO A 156 -45.13 15.38 8.22
CA PRO A 156 -45.51 15.07 9.60
C PRO A 156 -44.69 15.93 10.57
N ASP A 157 -45.41 16.66 11.42
CA ASP A 157 -44.88 17.64 12.38
C ASP A 157 -44.06 16.94 13.49
N MET A 158 -42.88 17.47 13.78
CA MET A 158 -41.82 16.81 14.57
C MET A 158 -41.94 17.11 16.08
N GLU A 159 -43.16 17.20 16.63
CA GLU A 159 -43.41 17.60 18.02
C GLU A 159 -44.31 16.64 18.84
N GLU A 160 -44.56 15.40 18.38
CA GLU A 160 -45.29 14.39 19.17
C GLU A 160 -44.50 13.09 19.39
N PHE A 161 -43.33 13.19 20.03
CA PHE A 161 -42.68 12.03 20.63
C PHE A 161 -41.98 12.39 21.96
N GLU A 162 -42.74 13.00 22.87
CA GLU A 162 -42.42 13.02 24.29
C GLU A 162 -43.39 12.10 25.05
N GLU A 163 -43.09 10.80 25.09
CA GLU A 163 -43.58 9.94 26.17
C GLU A 163 -42.39 9.18 26.79
N PRO A 164 -42.16 9.32 28.12
CA PRO A 164 -41.07 8.68 28.83
C PRO A 164 -41.55 7.37 29.45
N ASP A 165 -41.56 6.29 28.68
CA ASP A 165 -41.62 4.94 29.28
C ASP A 165 -41.09 3.88 28.31
N ASN A 166 -39.77 3.67 28.32
CA ASN A 166 -39.20 2.42 27.85
C ASN A 166 -38.16 1.94 28.88
N LEU A 167 -38.69 1.14 29.80
CA LEU A 167 -38.00 0.31 30.76
C LEU A 167 -36.75 -0.35 30.13
N ILE A 168 -35.59 -0.01 30.70
CA ILE A 168 -34.36 -0.78 30.51
C ILE A 168 -34.55 -2.08 31.31
N GLU A 169 -35.18 -3.08 30.70
CA GLU A 169 -35.00 -4.47 31.13
C GLU A 169 -33.63 -4.94 30.62
N ALA A 170 -32.78 -5.35 31.57
CA ALA A 170 -31.46 -5.86 31.32
C ALA A 170 -31.50 -7.15 30.48
N ASP A 171 -31.18 -7.04 29.20
CA ASP A 171 -30.92 -8.19 28.32
C ASP A 171 -29.53 -8.79 28.63
N PRO A 172 -29.41 -10.10 28.91
CA PRO A 172 -28.13 -10.80 29.09
C PRO A 172 -27.28 -10.96 27.81
N ALA A 173 -27.62 -10.31 26.69
CA ALA A 173 -26.81 -10.26 25.48
C ALA A 173 -25.77 -9.12 25.50
N THR A 174 -24.81 -9.17 26.44
CA THR A 174 -23.61 -8.34 26.38
C THR A 174 -22.80 -8.72 25.14
N LEU A 175 -22.85 -7.90 24.09
CA LEU A 175 -22.06 -8.08 22.88
C LEU A 175 -20.56 -8.02 23.20
N GLN A 176 -19.84 -9.09 22.91
CA GLN A 176 -18.40 -9.05 22.73
C GLN A 176 -18.08 -8.12 21.54
N PRO A 177 -16.91 -7.46 21.49
CA PRO A 177 -16.56 -6.58 20.38
C PRO A 177 -16.22 -7.42 19.15
N THR A 178 -17.25 -7.88 18.44
CA THR A 178 -17.14 -8.49 17.11
C THR A 178 -17.24 -7.34 16.12
N TYR A 179 -16.10 -6.94 15.56
CA TYR A 179 -16.06 -5.95 14.48
C TYR A 179 -16.90 -6.47 13.30
N LEU A 180 -17.77 -5.61 12.76
CA LEU A 180 -18.59 -5.91 11.59
C LEU A 180 -17.69 -5.84 10.35
N VAL A 181 -17.60 -6.94 9.61
CA VAL A 181 -16.89 -7.04 8.33
C VAL A 181 -17.88 -6.67 7.23
N ALA A 182 -17.48 -5.81 6.28
CA ALA A 182 -18.32 -5.45 5.15
C ALA A 182 -18.25 -6.50 4.04
N HIS A 183 -19.40 -6.72 3.38
CA HIS A 183 -19.50 -7.52 2.17
C HIS A 183 -19.83 -6.57 1.02
N GLU A 184 -18.91 -6.44 0.05
CA GLU A 184 -19.14 -5.58 -1.12
C GLU A 184 -20.18 -6.26 -2.06
N PRO A 185 -21.23 -5.55 -2.55
CA PRO A 185 -22.15 -6.05 -3.58
C PRO A 185 -21.56 -6.02 -4.99
N ASP A 186 -21.96 -6.99 -5.82
CA ASP A 186 -21.44 -7.30 -7.16
C ASP A 186 -21.90 -6.36 -8.30
N ASP A 187 -22.06 -5.05 -8.06
CA ASP A 187 -22.48 -4.12 -9.13
C ASP A 187 -21.28 -3.68 -9.99
N ASP A 188 -21.18 -4.24 -11.20
CA ASP A 188 -20.02 -4.19 -12.11
C ASP A 188 -19.63 -2.82 -12.70
N ASN A 189 -20.34 -1.72 -12.38
CA ASN A 189 -20.16 -0.44 -13.10
C ASN A 189 -19.89 0.79 -12.22
N ILE A 190 -19.73 0.62 -10.90
CA ILE A 190 -19.33 1.70 -9.99
C ILE A 190 -17.97 1.33 -9.38
N LEU A 191 -16.92 2.07 -9.74
CA LEU A 191 -15.61 1.93 -9.10
C LEU A 191 -15.69 2.45 -7.67
N ARG A 192 -15.67 1.53 -6.71
CA ARG A 192 -15.81 1.85 -5.29
C ARG A 192 -14.50 2.29 -4.68
N THR A 193 -14.51 3.45 -4.05
CA THR A 193 -13.32 4.00 -3.39
C THR A 193 -13.03 3.22 -2.12
N ARG A 194 -11.81 2.71 -1.97
CA ARG A 194 -11.31 2.13 -0.73
C ARG A 194 -10.37 3.10 -0.02
N THR A 195 -10.18 2.88 1.27
CA THR A 195 -9.15 3.57 2.04
C THR A 195 -8.30 2.55 2.77
N TYR A 196 -7.02 2.87 2.98
CA TYR A 196 -6.05 1.95 3.56
C TYR A 196 -5.29 2.58 4.73
N ASP A 197 -5.13 1.80 5.79
CA ASP A 197 -4.07 2.03 6.77
C ASP A 197 -2.87 1.17 6.34
N VAL A 198 -1.74 1.82 6.09
CA VAL A 198 -0.49 1.18 5.66
C VAL A 198 0.52 1.29 6.79
N SER A 199 1.00 0.15 7.30
CA SER A 199 2.00 0.12 8.37
C SER A 199 3.32 -0.52 7.92
N ILE A 200 4.42 -0.05 8.51
CA ILE A 200 5.78 -0.56 8.28
C ILE A 200 6.36 -1.02 9.62
N THR A 201 6.66 -2.31 9.70
CA THR A 201 7.32 -2.94 10.85
C THR A 201 8.75 -3.32 10.52
N TYR A 202 9.61 -3.46 11.52
CA TYR A 202 10.94 -4.03 11.34
C TYR A 202 10.93 -5.56 11.49
N ASP A 203 11.28 -6.28 10.43
CA ASP A 203 11.46 -7.72 10.48
C ASP A 203 12.85 -8.07 11.00
N LYS A 204 12.93 -8.62 12.21
CA LYS A 204 14.22 -8.90 12.85
C LYS A 204 14.97 -10.06 12.20
N TYR A 205 14.26 -11.01 11.60
CA TYR A 205 14.88 -12.16 10.94
C TYR A 205 15.50 -11.77 9.59
N TYR A 206 14.75 -11.06 8.74
CA TYR A 206 15.23 -10.61 7.44
C TYR A 206 16.03 -9.31 7.50
N GLN A 207 15.95 -8.57 8.62
CA GLN A 207 16.63 -7.29 8.81
C GLN A 207 16.20 -6.24 7.79
N THR A 208 14.91 -6.24 7.46
CA THR A 208 14.29 -5.37 6.45
C THR A 208 12.95 -4.86 6.98
N PRO A 209 12.45 -3.72 6.46
CA PRO A 209 11.09 -3.30 6.72
C PRO A 209 10.10 -4.26 6.05
N ARG A 210 8.93 -4.40 6.66
CA ARG A 210 7.80 -5.21 6.18
C ARG A 210 6.54 -4.36 6.19
N VAL A 211 5.80 -4.39 5.07
CA VAL A 211 4.55 -3.62 4.88
C VAL A 211 3.35 -4.48 5.24
N TRP A 212 2.36 -3.83 5.86
CA TRP A 212 1.06 -4.39 6.17
C TRP A 212 -0.04 -3.44 5.70
N LEU A 213 -1.15 -4.01 5.28
CA LEU A 213 -2.29 -3.30 4.69
C LEU A 213 -3.56 -3.68 5.44
N THR A 214 -4.30 -2.66 5.85
CA THR A 214 -5.67 -2.79 6.34
C THR A 214 -6.57 -1.94 5.47
N GLY A 215 -7.43 -2.59 4.70
CA GLY A 215 -8.37 -1.92 3.81
C GLY A 215 -9.70 -1.64 4.49
N TYR A 216 -10.35 -0.58 4.03
CA TYR A 216 -11.69 -0.17 4.41
C TYR A 216 -12.51 0.17 3.16
N ASP A 217 -13.80 -0.13 3.21
CA ASP A 217 -14.75 0.22 2.16
C ASP A 217 -15.13 1.72 2.19
N GLU A 218 -16.05 2.10 1.30
CA GLU A 218 -16.59 3.47 1.19
C GLU A 218 -17.25 3.97 2.49
N SER A 219 -17.81 3.05 3.26
CA SER A 219 -18.50 3.32 4.53
C SER A 219 -17.58 3.25 5.74
N ARG A 220 -16.25 3.11 5.54
CA ARG A 220 -15.23 2.94 6.58
C ARG A 220 -15.34 1.64 7.37
N MET A 221 -15.97 0.64 6.79
CA MET A 221 -16.03 -0.69 7.37
C MET A 221 -14.80 -1.49 6.95
N LEU A 222 -14.31 -2.34 7.84
CA LEU A 222 -13.09 -3.11 7.62
C LEU A 222 -13.32 -4.15 6.51
N LEU A 223 -12.41 -4.16 5.52
CA LEU A 223 -12.44 -5.12 4.43
C LEU A 223 -11.91 -6.47 4.87
N GLU A 224 -12.40 -7.52 4.23
CA GLU A 224 -11.78 -8.82 4.32
C GLU A 224 -10.36 -8.77 3.75
N PRO A 225 -9.34 -9.36 4.42
CA PRO A 225 -7.97 -9.31 3.95
C PRO A 225 -7.76 -9.89 2.54
N GLU A 226 -8.66 -10.75 2.09
CA GLU A 226 -8.64 -11.34 0.75
C GLU A 226 -8.98 -10.32 -0.34
N LEU A 227 -9.90 -9.39 -0.07
CA LEU A 227 -10.29 -8.32 -1.00
C LEU A 227 -9.15 -7.31 -1.23
N VAL A 228 -8.24 -7.16 -0.27
CA VAL A 228 -7.04 -6.32 -0.40
C VAL A 228 -6.16 -6.78 -1.57
N LEU A 229 -6.20 -8.06 -1.95
CA LEU A 229 -5.42 -8.60 -3.05
C LEU A 229 -5.82 -8.02 -4.42
N GLU A 230 -7.02 -7.46 -4.54
CA GLU A 230 -7.48 -6.78 -5.77
C GLU A 230 -6.76 -5.44 -6.01
N ASP A 231 -6.20 -4.88 -4.94
CA ASP A 231 -5.41 -3.64 -4.95
C ASP A 231 -3.89 -3.92 -4.98
N VAL A 232 -3.49 -5.18 -5.12
CA VAL A 232 -2.09 -5.60 -5.29
C VAL A 232 -1.83 -5.98 -6.75
N SER A 233 -0.68 -5.56 -7.28
CA SER A 233 -0.17 -5.98 -8.60
C SER A 233 -0.26 -7.50 -8.76
N GLN A 234 -0.86 -7.98 -9.85
CA GLN A 234 -1.09 -9.43 -10.04
C GLN A 234 0.22 -10.24 -10.03
N ASP A 235 1.30 -9.66 -10.55
CA ASP A 235 2.64 -10.25 -10.56
C ASP A 235 3.18 -10.50 -9.14
N HIS A 236 2.75 -9.68 -8.19
CA HIS A 236 3.19 -9.69 -6.80
C HIS A 236 2.21 -10.41 -5.88
N ALA A 237 0.90 -10.29 -6.13
CA ALA A 237 -0.18 -10.76 -5.27
C ALA A 237 -0.04 -12.25 -4.91
N ARG A 238 0.23 -13.10 -5.90
CA ARG A 238 0.33 -14.56 -5.70
C ARG A 238 1.71 -15.03 -5.23
N LYS A 239 2.73 -14.17 -5.32
CA LYS A 239 4.13 -14.53 -5.02
C LYS A 239 4.60 -14.01 -3.67
N THR A 240 4.12 -12.84 -3.27
CA THR A 240 4.71 -12.06 -2.18
C THR A 240 3.72 -11.64 -1.11
N VAL A 241 2.41 -11.62 -1.37
CA VAL A 241 1.43 -11.18 -0.36
C VAL A 241 0.84 -12.36 0.38
N THR A 242 0.81 -12.26 1.71
CA THR A 242 0.26 -13.26 2.63
C THR A 242 -0.67 -12.60 3.65
N ILE A 243 -1.67 -13.35 4.12
CA ILE A 243 -2.56 -12.90 5.21
C ILE A 243 -2.01 -13.42 6.53
N GLU A 244 -1.52 -12.52 7.39
CA GLU A 244 -0.82 -12.86 8.63
C GLU A 244 -1.28 -11.99 9.81
N ASP A 245 -1.02 -12.46 11.03
CA ASP A 245 -1.27 -11.67 12.24
C ASP A 245 -0.24 -10.53 12.36
N HIS A 246 -0.72 -9.30 12.58
CA HIS A 246 0.18 -8.16 12.71
C HIS A 246 1.01 -8.26 14.02
N PRO A 247 2.34 -8.01 13.96
CA PRO A 247 3.22 -8.25 15.10
C PRO A 247 3.01 -7.28 16.27
N HIS A 248 2.31 -6.15 16.06
CA HIS A 248 2.03 -5.12 17.06
C HIS A 248 0.55 -4.75 17.23
N LEU A 249 -0.33 -5.30 16.39
CA LEU A 249 -1.76 -4.99 16.36
C LEU A 249 -2.55 -6.31 16.37
N SER A 250 -3.83 -6.24 16.68
CA SER A 250 -4.70 -7.41 16.71
C SER A 250 -5.47 -7.55 15.40
N GLY A 251 -5.72 -8.79 14.99
CA GLY A 251 -6.37 -9.09 13.71
C GLY A 251 -5.39 -9.60 12.66
N LYS A 252 -5.97 -10.03 11.53
CA LYS A 252 -5.26 -10.47 10.35
C LYS A 252 -5.16 -9.34 9.35
N HIS A 253 -4.00 -9.21 8.73
CA HIS A 253 -3.68 -8.15 7.79
C HIS A 253 -3.03 -8.75 6.54
N ALA A 254 -3.25 -8.13 5.39
CA ALA A 254 -2.46 -8.46 4.20
C ALA A 254 -1.05 -7.89 4.37
N SER A 255 -0.03 -8.67 4.03
CA SER A 255 1.37 -8.26 4.19
C SER A 255 2.22 -8.68 3.01
N VAL A 256 3.09 -7.76 2.57
CA VAL A 256 4.13 -8.06 1.57
C VAL A 256 5.30 -8.75 2.28
N HIS A 257 5.55 -10.01 1.94
CA HIS A 257 6.52 -10.87 2.60
C HIS A 257 7.97 -10.42 2.33
N PRO A 258 8.80 -10.26 3.38
CA PRO A 258 10.06 -9.53 3.28
C PRO A 258 11.25 -10.32 2.72
N CYS A 259 11.07 -11.59 2.33
CA CYS A 259 12.17 -12.50 1.96
C CYS A 259 13.06 -12.00 0.82
N LYS A 260 12.52 -11.16 -0.07
CA LYS A 260 13.23 -10.64 -1.24
C LYS A 260 13.51 -9.14 -1.13
N HIS A 261 13.05 -8.46 -0.07
CA HIS A 261 13.24 -7.02 0.12
C HIS A 261 14.72 -6.63 0.13
N ALA A 262 15.58 -7.41 0.79
CA ALA A 262 17.02 -7.13 0.83
C ALA A 262 17.66 -7.13 -0.56
N ALA A 263 17.30 -8.11 -1.40
CA ALA A 263 17.80 -8.23 -2.77
C ALA A 263 17.31 -7.07 -3.65
N VAL A 264 16.03 -6.72 -3.53
CA VAL A 264 15.44 -5.58 -4.25
C VAL A 264 16.10 -4.27 -3.86
N MET A 265 16.26 -4.02 -2.56
CA MET A 265 16.89 -2.80 -2.06
C MET A 265 18.35 -2.67 -2.54
N LYS A 266 19.08 -3.78 -2.61
CA LYS A 266 20.42 -3.81 -3.18
C LYS A 266 20.41 -3.39 -4.67
N LYS A 267 19.50 -3.96 -5.48
CA LYS A 267 19.32 -3.60 -6.90
C LYS A 267 18.91 -2.14 -7.10
N LEU A 268 18.19 -1.53 -6.15
CA LEU A 268 17.85 -0.09 -6.20
C LEU A 268 19.03 0.81 -5.80
N ILE A 269 19.89 0.36 -4.89
CA ILE A 269 21.02 1.12 -4.37
C ILE A 269 22.22 1.11 -5.33
N GLU A 270 22.48 -0.02 -6.01
CA GLU A 270 23.63 -0.20 -6.90
C GLU A 270 23.70 0.86 -8.02
N PRO A 271 22.63 1.14 -8.80
CA PRO A 271 22.65 2.19 -9.82
C PRO A 271 22.88 3.59 -9.26
N LEU A 272 22.37 3.89 -8.06
CA LEU A 272 22.60 5.18 -7.41
C LEU A 272 24.08 5.37 -7.09
N ILE A 273 24.74 4.34 -6.56
CA ILE A 273 26.19 4.34 -6.31
C ILE A 273 26.96 4.48 -7.63
N ALA A 274 26.57 3.75 -8.67
CA ALA A 274 27.21 3.83 -9.98
C ALA A 274 27.05 5.22 -10.63
N ALA A 275 25.95 5.91 -10.38
CA ALA A 275 25.72 7.30 -10.78
C ALA A 275 26.49 8.33 -9.94
N GLY A 276 27.31 7.89 -8.97
CA GLY A 276 28.10 8.76 -8.11
C GLY A 276 27.32 9.35 -6.93
N LEU A 277 26.10 8.88 -6.68
CA LEU A 277 25.32 9.28 -5.50
C LEU A 277 25.73 8.44 -4.30
N GLU A 278 25.80 9.07 -3.13
CA GLU A 278 25.96 8.37 -1.87
C GLU A 278 24.60 8.23 -1.17
N PRO A 279 23.87 7.12 -1.37
CA PRO A 279 22.64 6.90 -0.64
C PRO A 279 22.95 6.82 0.84
N GLN A 280 22.19 7.58 1.63
CA GLN A 280 22.27 7.60 3.08
C GLN A 280 21.20 6.68 3.67
N VAL A 281 21.47 6.12 4.84
CA VAL A 281 20.59 5.10 5.43
C VAL A 281 19.26 5.67 5.91
N ASP A 282 19.22 6.95 6.27
CA ASP A 282 18.00 7.69 6.63
C ASP A 282 17.02 7.80 5.45
N LYS A 283 17.52 7.71 4.20
CA LYS A 283 16.69 7.68 2.98
C LYS A 283 16.19 6.29 2.61
N TYR A 284 16.53 5.24 3.36
CA TYR A 284 16.20 3.85 3.02
C TYR A 284 14.70 3.64 2.84
N LEU A 285 13.86 4.20 3.74
CA LEU A 285 12.42 3.98 3.67
C LEU A 285 11.77 4.62 2.46
N PHE A 286 12.33 5.69 1.89
CA PHE A 286 11.82 6.28 0.65
C PHE A 286 12.11 5.40 -0.56
N LEU A 287 13.31 4.84 -0.64
CA LEU A 287 13.65 3.84 -1.66
C LEU A 287 12.78 2.59 -1.52
N PHE A 288 12.53 2.17 -0.29
CA PHE A 288 11.65 1.04 0.01
C PHE A 288 10.20 1.31 -0.40
N LEU A 289 9.66 2.49 -0.07
CA LEU A 289 8.31 2.89 -0.44
C LEU A 289 8.15 3.05 -1.96
N LYS A 290 9.19 3.53 -2.67
CA LYS A 290 9.22 3.52 -4.14
C LYS A 290 9.08 2.10 -4.70
N PHE A 291 9.72 1.10 -4.08
CA PHE A 291 9.50 -0.30 -4.43
C PHE A 291 8.08 -0.76 -4.09
N VAL A 292 7.56 -0.43 -2.91
CA VAL A 292 6.21 -0.82 -2.50
C VAL A 292 5.15 -0.25 -3.46
N ALA A 293 5.41 0.90 -4.08
CA ALA A 293 4.52 1.52 -5.06
C ALA A 293 4.35 0.66 -6.32
N THR A 294 5.31 -0.20 -6.66
CA THR A 294 5.14 -1.17 -7.77
C THR A 294 4.30 -2.37 -7.36
N VAL A 295 4.22 -2.67 -6.05
CA VAL A 295 3.43 -3.76 -5.50
C VAL A 295 1.97 -3.35 -5.31
N ILE A 296 1.72 -2.11 -4.88
CA ILE A 296 0.38 -1.54 -4.62
C ILE A 296 0.20 -0.19 -5.34
N PRO A 297 0.16 -0.20 -6.69
CA PRO A 297 0.22 1.02 -7.49
C PRO A 297 -1.00 1.94 -7.37
N THR A 298 -2.12 1.43 -6.83
CA THR A 298 -3.36 2.20 -6.69
C THR A 298 -3.57 2.78 -5.29
N ILE A 299 -2.64 2.56 -4.35
CA ILE A 299 -2.73 3.07 -2.98
C ILE A 299 -1.83 4.30 -2.86
N GLU A 300 -2.44 5.48 -2.70
CA GLU A 300 -1.77 6.79 -2.82
C GLU A 300 -1.15 7.28 -1.51
N TYR A 301 -0.18 6.54 -0.95
CA TYR A 301 0.56 7.02 0.22
C TYR A 301 1.68 7.97 -0.17
N ASP A 302 2.03 8.88 0.74
CA ASP A 302 3.11 9.82 0.52
C ASP A 302 4.47 9.16 0.76
N TYR A 303 5.34 9.25 -0.24
CA TYR A 303 6.76 8.90 -0.18
C TYR A 303 7.61 9.91 -0.95
N THR A 304 7.07 11.10 -1.20
CA THR A 304 7.71 12.11 -2.03
C THR A 304 8.95 12.65 -1.34
N MET A 305 10.10 12.26 -1.86
CA MET A 305 11.35 12.96 -1.66
C MET A 305 11.88 13.40 -3.01
N ASP A 306 12.11 14.69 -3.15
CA ASP A 306 13.18 15.14 -4.01
C ASP A 306 14.45 14.50 -3.45
N PHE A 307 14.98 13.50 -4.15
CA PHE A 307 16.37 13.16 -3.97
C PHE A 307 17.11 14.41 -4.41
N ASP A 308 17.47 15.25 -3.44
CA ASP A 308 18.41 16.33 -3.65
C ASP A 308 19.71 15.63 -4.07
N LEU A 309 19.84 15.43 -5.38
CA LEU A 309 20.99 14.91 -6.10
C LEU A 309 22.04 15.96 -5.84
N GLY A 310 22.78 15.78 -4.75
CA GLY A 310 23.57 16.81 -4.09
C GLY A 310 24.14 17.77 -5.11
N SER A 311 23.80 19.05 -4.97
CA SER A 311 24.36 20.13 -5.78
C SER A 311 25.84 19.85 -5.96
N SER A 312 26.25 19.58 -7.19
CA SER A 312 27.66 19.51 -7.53
C SER A 312 28.23 20.88 -7.24
N SER A 313 28.88 20.99 -6.08
CA SER A 313 29.65 22.17 -5.71
C SER A 313 30.71 22.35 -6.79
N THR A 314 30.42 23.27 -7.71
CA THR A 314 31.38 23.81 -8.68
C THR A 314 31.96 25.10 -8.11
#